data_AF-A0A2G1YMM8-F1
#
_entry.id   AF-A0A2G1YMM8-F1
#
_cell.length_a   1.000
_cell.length_b   1.000
_cell.length_c   1.000
_cell.angle_alpha   90.00
_cell.angle_beta   90.00
_cell.angle_gamma   90.00
#
_symmetry.space_group_name_H-M   'P 1'
#
loop_
_entity.id
_entity.type
_entity.pdbx_description
1 polymer ?
#
loop_
_entity_poly.entity_id
_entity_poly.type
_entity_poly.pdbx_seq_one_letter_code
_entity_poly.pdbx_strand_id
1 'polypeptide(L)'
;MTRKRLKLTTNLVEVVKNSEVLILATPSAFLHQTLQALDKNAFEGKTVISAIKGIIPDTNEIPADYLMNHFNVPENLIGMISGPCHAEEVGMERLSYLTIGSPEKELAQEVADALSCRFIKTTVTDDLRGTEVGAILKNVFALAAGICHGLGYGDNFQAVLMSNSIQELERFVDAISPVHRDVKSSAYLGDLLVTAYSPPSPLLKY
;
A
#
# COMPACT_ATOMS: atom_id res chain seq x y z
N MET A 1 14.76 -21.04 -5.79
CA MET A 1 13.42 -21.05 -6.44
C MET A 1 13.60 -21.14 -7.95
N THR A 2 12.88 -22.04 -8.62
CA THR A 2 13.10 -22.38 -10.03
C THR A 2 12.38 -21.39 -10.95
N ARG A 3 13.11 -20.67 -11.82
CA ARG A 3 12.58 -19.70 -12.82
C ARG A 3 11.47 -20.23 -13.75
N LYS A 4 11.20 -21.54 -13.76
CA LYS A 4 10.19 -22.21 -14.61
C LYS A 4 8.74 -21.84 -14.31
N ARG A 5 8.44 -21.19 -13.17
CA ARG A 5 7.08 -20.73 -12.82
C ARG A 5 6.84 -19.23 -13.10
N LEU A 6 7.84 -18.51 -13.61
CA LEU A 6 7.74 -17.09 -13.92
C LEU A 6 7.70 -16.90 -15.44
N LYS A 7 6.62 -16.31 -15.95
CA LYS A 7 6.50 -15.89 -17.35
C LYS A 7 6.58 -14.36 -17.40
N LEU A 8 7.62 -13.84 -18.04
CA LEU A 8 7.77 -12.41 -18.28
C LEU A 8 7.12 -12.06 -19.61
N THR A 9 6.34 -10.98 -19.62
CA THR A 9 5.69 -10.47 -20.83
C THR A 9 5.50 -8.96 -20.70
N THR A 10 5.43 -8.27 -21.83
CA THR A 10 5.05 -6.86 -21.93
C THR A 10 3.59 -6.70 -22.35
N ASN A 11 2.88 -7.79 -22.61
CA ASN A 11 1.49 -7.78 -23.04
C ASN A 11 0.55 -7.76 -21.82
N LEU A 12 0.16 -6.56 -21.39
CA LEU A 12 -0.75 -6.37 -20.26
C LEU A 12 -2.10 -7.07 -20.46
N VAL A 13 -2.69 -6.97 -21.65
CA VAL A 13 -4.00 -7.57 -21.96
C VAL A 13 -3.95 -9.10 -21.80
N GLU A 14 -2.87 -9.74 -22.24
CA GLU A 14 -2.67 -11.18 -22.04
C GLU A 14 -2.56 -11.55 -20.56
N VAL A 15 -1.86 -10.74 -19.76
CA VAL A 15 -1.73 -10.96 -18.31
C VAL A 15 -3.11 -10.89 -17.65
N VAL A 16 -3.84 -9.79 -17.86
CA VAL A 16 -5.17 -9.61 -17.24
C VAL A 16 -6.14 -10.72 -17.64
N LYS A 17 -6.15 -11.10 -18.92
CA LYS A 17 -7.05 -12.15 -19.41
C LYS A 17 -6.80 -13.51 -18.75
N ASN A 18 -5.54 -13.89 -18.55
CA ASN A 18 -5.14 -15.22 -18.08
C ASN A 18 -4.93 -15.32 -16.56
N SER A 19 -5.24 -14.27 -15.81
CA SER A 19 -5.09 -14.23 -14.36
C SER A 19 -6.44 -14.18 -13.64
N GLU A 20 -6.56 -14.94 -12.56
CA GLU A 20 -7.69 -14.89 -11.62
C GLU A 20 -7.45 -13.85 -10.52
N VAL A 21 -6.19 -13.74 -10.09
CA VAL A 21 -5.71 -12.75 -9.10
C VAL A 21 -4.67 -11.85 -9.77
N LEU A 22 -4.84 -10.54 -9.65
CA LEU A 22 -3.93 -9.53 -10.16
C LEU A 22 -3.36 -8.69 -9.02
N ILE A 23 -2.03 -8.60 -8.96
CA ILE A 23 -1.34 -7.68 -8.04
C ILE A 23 -0.84 -6.49 -8.86
N LEU A 24 -1.36 -5.30 -8.56
CA LEU A 24 -0.92 -4.05 -9.17
C LEU A 24 0.22 -3.47 -8.31
N ALA A 25 1.43 -3.45 -8.86
CA ALA A 25 2.63 -2.93 -8.20
C ALA A 25 3.28 -1.76 -8.96
N THR A 26 2.55 -1.17 -9.91
CA THR A 26 2.98 -0.01 -10.68
C THR A 26 3.02 1.23 -9.77
N PRO A 27 4.05 2.09 -9.84
CA PRO A 27 4.03 3.36 -9.11
C PRO A 27 2.74 4.16 -9.42
N SER A 28 2.15 4.80 -8.41
CA SER A 28 0.82 5.42 -8.55
C SER A 28 0.73 6.44 -9.68
N ALA A 29 1.82 7.19 -9.91
CA ALA A 29 1.95 8.17 -10.99
C ALA A 29 1.84 7.59 -12.41
N PHE A 30 2.03 6.28 -12.58
CA PHE A 30 1.97 5.61 -13.89
C PHE A 30 0.80 4.64 -14.00
N LEU A 31 0.00 4.47 -12.94
CA LEU A 31 -1.07 3.48 -12.93
C LEU A 31 -2.13 3.79 -13.99
N HIS A 32 -2.58 5.05 -14.06
CA HIS A 32 -3.60 5.47 -15.01
C HIS A 32 -3.17 5.17 -16.45
N GLN A 33 -1.97 5.64 -16.83
CA GLN A 33 -1.39 5.39 -18.14
C GLN A 33 -1.17 3.90 -18.43
N THR A 34 -0.78 3.11 -17.42
CA THR A 34 -0.53 1.66 -17.59
C THR A 34 -1.83 0.92 -17.92
N LEU A 35 -2.93 1.27 -17.25
CA LEU A 35 -4.21 0.59 -17.40
C LEU A 35 -5.08 1.18 -18.52
N GLN A 36 -4.70 2.31 -19.13
CA GLN A 36 -5.50 3.00 -20.16
C GLN A 36 -5.88 2.13 -21.37
N ALA A 37 -5.07 1.10 -21.66
CA ALA A 37 -5.27 0.21 -22.80
C ALA A 37 -6.28 -0.93 -22.51
N LEU A 38 -6.75 -1.04 -21.26
CA LEU A 38 -7.71 -2.04 -20.83
C LEU A 38 -9.14 -1.49 -20.92
N ASP A 39 -10.07 -2.37 -21.30
CA ASP A 39 -11.49 -2.07 -21.23
C ASP A 39 -11.96 -1.92 -19.78
N LYS A 40 -13.05 -1.17 -19.57
CA LYS A 40 -13.64 -0.98 -18.24
C LYS A 40 -13.98 -2.28 -17.53
N ASN A 41 -14.25 -3.38 -18.25
CA ASN A 41 -14.60 -4.66 -17.64
C ASN A 41 -13.42 -5.66 -17.64
N ALA A 42 -12.18 -5.19 -17.87
CA ALA A 42 -11.02 -6.08 -17.97
C ALA A 42 -10.80 -6.94 -16.71
N PHE A 43 -11.26 -6.45 -15.55
CA PHE A 43 -11.15 -7.10 -14.25
C PHE A 43 -12.40 -7.85 -13.79
N GLU A 44 -13.40 -8.02 -14.67
CA GLU A 44 -14.66 -8.68 -14.32
C GLU A 44 -14.42 -10.11 -13.79
N GLY A 45 -14.93 -10.39 -12.59
CA GLY A 45 -14.79 -11.69 -11.91
C GLY A 45 -13.38 -12.00 -11.39
N LYS A 46 -12.50 -11.00 -11.28
CA LYS A 46 -11.11 -11.17 -10.83
C LYS A 46 -10.87 -10.48 -9.50
N THR A 47 -9.97 -11.04 -8.71
CA THR A 47 -9.46 -10.40 -7.49
C THR A 47 -8.33 -9.44 -7.85
N VAL A 48 -8.41 -8.18 -7.41
CA VAL A 48 -7.42 -7.15 -7.70
C VAL A 48 -6.81 -6.63 -6.41
N ILE A 49 -5.50 -6.81 -6.25
CA ILE A 49 -4.75 -6.43 -5.07
C ILE A 49 -3.82 -5.27 -5.41
N SER A 50 -3.99 -4.12 -4.75
CA SER A 50 -3.10 -2.98 -4.88
C SER A 50 -1.91 -3.09 -3.93
N ALA A 51 -0.69 -3.14 -4.47
CA ALA A 51 0.54 -2.91 -3.71
C ALA A 51 1.05 -1.46 -3.88
N ILE A 52 0.19 -0.57 -4.39
CA ILE A 52 0.51 0.80 -4.75
C ILE A 52 0.32 1.68 -3.52
N LYS A 53 1.35 2.48 -3.20
CA LYS A 53 1.30 3.46 -2.11
C LYS A 53 1.21 4.86 -2.73
N GLY A 54 0.17 5.61 -2.40
CA GLY A 54 -0.03 6.96 -2.93
C GLY A 54 -1.40 7.16 -3.58
N ILE A 55 -1.70 8.40 -3.92
CA ILE A 55 -2.82 8.76 -4.78
C ILE A 55 -2.43 8.61 -6.25
N ILE A 56 -3.41 8.35 -7.10
CA ILE A 56 -3.29 8.39 -8.56
C ILE A 56 -3.48 9.85 -8.98
N PRO A 57 -2.43 10.55 -9.43
CA PRO A 57 -2.49 12.01 -9.61
C PRO A 57 -3.50 12.47 -10.67
N ASP A 58 -3.71 11.65 -11.71
CA ASP A 58 -4.60 11.97 -12.82
C ASP A 58 -6.07 12.12 -12.37
N THR A 59 -6.48 11.37 -11.34
CA THR A 59 -7.87 11.34 -10.84
C THR A 59 -8.00 11.83 -9.39
N ASN A 60 -6.89 11.99 -8.67
CA ASN A 60 -6.83 12.28 -7.23
C ASN A 60 -7.54 11.23 -6.36
N GLU A 61 -7.48 9.97 -6.78
CA GLU A 61 -8.13 8.86 -6.09
C GLU A 61 -7.10 7.93 -5.44
N ILE A 62 -7.52 7.23 -4.37
CA ILE A 62 -6.81 6.06 -3.88
C ILE A 62 -7.01 4.88 -4.84
N PRO A 63 -6.09 3.89 -4.88
CA PRO A 63 -6.20 2.78 -5.81
C PRO A 63 -7.52 2.01 -5.76
N ALA A 64 -8.09 1.79 -4.56
CA ALA A 64 -9.39 1.14 -4.43
C ALA A 64 -10.51 1.92 -5.14
N ASP A 65 -10.61 3.23 -4.88
CA ASP A 65 -11.61 4.10 -5.51
C ASP A 65 -11.44 4.15 -7.03
N TYR A 66 -10.19 4.24 -7.51
CA TYR A 66 -9.90 4.23 -8.94
C TYR A 66 -10.36 2.94 -9.63
N LEU A 67 -10.11 1.78 -9.01
CA LEU A 67 -10.54 0.48 -9.57
C LEU A 67 -12.07 0.36 -9.63
N MET A 68 -12.77 0.85 -8.61
CA MET A 68 -14.24 0.90 -8.60
C MET A 68 -14.77 1.84 -9.70
N ASN A 69 -14.24 3.06 -9.77
CA ASN A 69 -14.77 4.12 -10.63
C ASN A 69 -14.43 3.93 -12.12
N HIS A 70 -13.25 3.38 -12.43
CA HIS A 70 -12.75 3.27 -13.81
C HIS A 70 -12.85 1.85 -14.38
N PHE A 71 -12.88 0.83 -13.53
CA PHE A 71 -12.84 -0.58 -13.94
C PHE A 71 -13.99 -1.44 -13.40
N ASN A 72 -15.01 -0.82 -12.79
CA ASN A 72 -16.19 -1.50 -12.25
C ASN A 72 -15.86 -2.68 -11.33
N VAL A 73 -14.69 -2.66 -10.68
CA VAL A 73 -14.29 -3.76 -9.79
C VAL A 73 -15.12 -3.66 -8.52
N PRO A 74 -15.90 -4.69 -8.15
CA PRO A 74 -16.64 -4.70 -6.89
C PRO A 74 -15.69 -4.55 -5.70
N GLU A 75 -16.09 -3.77 -4.70
CA GLU A 75 -15.25 -3.48 -3.51
C GLU A 75 -14.80 -4.77 -2.79
N ASN A 76 -15.65 -5.80 -2.75
CA ASN A 76 -15.37 -7.11 -2.15
C ASN A 76 -14.40 -7.99 -2.97
N LEU A 77 -13.98 -7.54 -4.15
CA LEU A 77 -12.92 -8.17 -4.96
C LEU A 77 -11.62 -7.34 -4.97
N ILE A 78 -11.59 -6.23 -4.22
CA ILE A 78 -10.42 -5.37 -4.09
C ILE A 78 -9.74 -5.62 -2.75
N GLY A 79 -8.41 -5.74 -2.80
CA GLY A 79 -7.58 -5.71 -1.62
C GLY A 79 -6.36 -4.82 -1.79
N MET A 80 -5.60 -4.64 -0.72
CA MET A 80 -4.32 -3.96 -0.75
C MET A 80 -3.25 -4.71 0.04
N ILE A 81 -1.99 -4.43 -0.28
CA ILE A 81 -0.79 -4.86 0.45
C ILE A 81 -0.10 -3.60 0.97
N SER A 82 0.05 -3.52 2.30
CA SER A 82 0.76 -2.44 3.00
C SER A 82 1.64 -3.02 4.11
N GLY A 83 2.19 -2.15 4.94
CA GLY A 83 3.10 -2.48 6.03
C GLY A 83 4.56 -2.14 5.74
N PRO A 84 5.42 -2.28 6.77
CA PRO A 84 6.85 -2.03 6.68
C PRO A 84 7.52 -3.13 5.87
N CYS A 85 7.49 -2.98 4.55
CA CYS A 85 8.13 -3.87 3.61
C CYS A 85 8.91 -3.09 2.56
N HIS A 86 10.23 -3.00 2.73
CA HIS A 86 11.10 -2.61 1.64
C HIS A 86 11.28 -3.81 0.72
N ALA A 87 10.94 -3.67 -0.57
CA ALA A 87 11.00 -4.78 -1.53
C ALA A 87 12.39 -5.43 -1.59
N GLU A 88 13.45 -4.65 -1.37
CA GLU A 88 14.83 -5.13 -1.28
C GLU A 88 15.03 -6.08 -0.08
N GLU A 89 14.50 -5.73 1.09
CA GLU A 89 14.61 -6.57 2.29
C GLU A 89 13.84 -7.88 2.15
N VAL A 90 12.67 -7.83 1.51
CA VAL A 90 11.89 -9.03 1.16
C VAL A 90 12.69 -9.91 0.18
N GLY A 91 13.34 -9.31 -0.82
CA GLY A 91 14.20 -10.02 -1.77
C GLY A 91 15.44 -10.66 -1.12
N MET A 92 15.90 -10.12 0.00
CA MET A 92 16.99 -10.66 0.82
C MET A 92 16.51 -11.66 1.89
N GLU A 93 15.25 -12.07 1.87
CA GLU A 93 14.65 -12.98 2.86
C GLU A 93 14.70 -12.45 4.31
N ARG A 94 14.72 -11.12 4.49
CA ARG A 94 14.62 -10.51 5.82
C ARG A 94 13.19 -10.56 6.33
N LEU A 95 13.07 -10.67 7.65
CA LEU A 95 11.77 -10.72 8.31
C LEU A 95 10.98 -9.45 8.02
N SER A 96 9.86 -9.61 7.32
CA SER A 96 9.00 -8.55 6.82
C SER A 96 7.57 -8.76 7.30
N TYR A 97 6.86 -7.67 7.57
CA TYR A 97 5.50 -7.68 8.08
C TYR A 97 4.58 -7.00 7.07
N LEU A 98 3.72 -7.79 6.44
CA LEU A 98 2.73 -7.31 5.49
C LEU A 98 1.37 -7.23 6.16
N THR A 99 0.64 -6.16 5.86
CA THR A 99 -0.77 -6.03 6.16
C THR A 99 -1.54 -6.21 4.86
N ILE A 100 -2.50 -7.12 4.86
CA ILE A 100 -3.41 -7.35 3.74
C ILE A 100 -4.77 -6.78 4.13
N GLY A 101 -5.23 -5.79 3.36
CA GLY A 101 -6.47 -5.06 3.63
C GLY A 101 -7.52 -5.40 2.59
N SER A 102 -8.74 -5.75 3.00
CA SER A 102 -9.89 -5.90 2.11
C SER A 102 -11.17 -5.91 2.93
N PRO A 103 -12.27 -5.30 2.47
CA PRO A 103 -13.56 -5.39 3.16
C PRO A 103 -14.11 -6.82 3.20
N GLU A 104 -13.72 -7.66 2.23
CA GLU A 104 -13.96 -9.10 2.25
C GLU A 104 -12.81 -9.80 3.00
N LYS A 105 -13.10 -10.31 4.20
CA LYS A 105 -12.08 -10.88 5.09
C LYS A 105 -11.50 -12.18 4.54
N GLU A 106 -12.33 -13.00 3.91
CA GLU A 106 -11.98 -14.27 3.29
C GLU A 106 -10.93 -14.04 2.19
N LEU A 107 -11.14 -13.02 1.35
CA LEU A 107 -10.19 -12.58 0.33
C LEU A 107 -8.87 -12.11 0.96
N ALA A 108 -8.94 -11.28 2.01
CA ALA A 108 -7.75 -10.81 2.72
C ALA A 108 -6.94 -11.99 3.28
N GLN A 109 -7.62 -12.99 3.85
CA GLN A 109 -6.99 -14.17 4.43
C GLN A 109 -6.38 -15.07 3.35
N GLU A 110 -7.06 -15.29 2.23
CA GLU A 110 -6.53 -16.09 1.11
C GLU A 110 -5.21 -15.49 0.58
N VAL A 111 -5.19 -14.17 0.36
CA VAL A 111 -3.99 -13.46 -0.10
C VAL A 111 -2.90 -13.46 0.98
N ALA A 112 -3.28 -13.29 2.25
CA ALA A 112 -2.34 -13.35 3.38
C ALA A 112 -1.67 -14.72 3.51
N ASP A 113 -2.42 -15.80 3.33
CA ASP A 113 -1.90 -17.16 3.39
C ASP A 113 -1.01 -17.47 2.18
N ALA A 114 -1.39 -16.99 1.00
CA ALA A 114 -0.60 -17.16 -0.22
C ALA A 114 0.76 -16.43 -0.17
N LEU A 115 0.84 -15.29 0.53
CA LEU A 115 2.07 -14.50 0.68
C LEU A 115 2.91 -14.90 1.90
N SER A 116 2.31 -15.56 2.90
CA SER A 116 2.97 -15.94 4.14
C SER A 116 4.06 -16.98 3.90
N CYS A 117 5.24 -16.77 4.51
CA CYS A 117 6.32 -17.75 4.46
C CYS A 117 7.27 -17.61 5.66
N ARG A 118 8.44 -18.27 5.59
CA ARG A 118 9.49 -18.21 6.62
C ARG A 118 9.81 -16.79 7.09
N PHE A 119 9.90 -15.86 6.15
CA PHE A 119 10.36 -14.49 6.39
C PHE A 119 9.29 -13.42 6.10
N ILE A 120 8.11 -13.81 5.60
CA ILE A 120 6.98 -12.90 5.43
C ILE A 120 5.91 -13.27 6.46
N LYS A 121 5.63 -12.35 7.38
CA LYS A 121 4.51 -12.44 8.32
C LYS A 121 3.39 -11.56 7.82
N THR A 122 2.19 -12.13 7.70
CA THR A 122 1.01 -11.42 7.22
C THR A 122 0.05 -11.15 8.37
N THR A 123 -0.69 -10.05 8.28
CA THR A 123 -1.81 -9.70 9.15
C THR A 123 -2.93 -9.18 8.27
N VAL A 124 -4.18 -9.46 8.61
CA VAL A 124 -5.34 -9.01 7.84
C VAL A 124 -6.02 -7.82 8.52
N THR A 125 -6.64 -6.96 7.71
CA THR A 125 -7.50 -5.87 8.15
C THR A 125 -8.68 -5.71 7.19
N ASP A 126 -9.83 -5.31 7.72
CA ASP A 126 -11.03 -4.96 6.96
C ASP A 126 -11.06 -3.47 6.58
N ASP A 127 -10.14 -2.66 7.11
CA ASP A 127 -10.07 -1.22 6.86
C ASP A 127 -9.22 -0.89 5.62
N LEU A 128 -9.74 -1.25 4.44
CA LEU A 128 -9.08 -1.02 3.16
C LEU A 128 -8.75 0.48 2.95
N ARG A 129 -9.78 1.33 2.99
CA ARG A 129 -9.66 2.77 2.70
C ARG A 129 -8.79 3.49 3.74
N GLY A 130 -8.98 3.18 5.02
CA GLY A 130 -8.19 3.80 6.08
C GLY A 130 -6.71 3.46 5.96
N THR A 131 -6.40 2.21 5.61
CA THR A 131 -5.01 1.78 5.44
C THR A 131 -4.34 2.44 4.25
N GLU A 132 -5.03 2.58 3.10
CA GLU A 132 -4.49 3.30 1.93
C GLU A 132 -4.21 4.77 2.24
N VAL A 133 -5.14 5.44 2.92
CA VAL A 133 -4.95 6.84 3.33
C VAL A 133 -3.86 7.00 4.37
N GLY A 134 -3.76 6.09 5.34
CA GLY A 134 -2.66 6.06 6.30
C GLY A 134 -1.30 5.94 5.61
N ALA A 135 -1.20 5.11 4.57
CA ALA A 135 -0.01 4.95 3.75
C ALA A 135 0.34 6.20 2.91
N ILE A 136 -0.65 7.04 2.58
CA ILE A 136 -0.43 8.34 1.94
C ILE A 136 0.08 9.37 2.96
N LEU A 137 -0.63 9.52 4.08
CA LEU A 137 -0.32 10.52 5.10
C LEU A 137 1.07 10.31 5.73
N LYS A 138 1.51 9.06 5.92
CA LYS A 138 2.85 8.79 6.44
C LYS A 138 3.97 9.40 5.59
N ASN A 139 3.80 9.48 4.27
CA ASN A 139 4.83 10.04 3.38
C ASN A 139 4.88 11.57 3.52
N VAL A 140 3.72 12.20 3.76
CA VAL A 140 3.63 13.64 4.08
C VAL A 140 4.34 13.92 5.41
N PHE A 141 4.09 13.10 6.43
CA PHE A 141 4.76 13.24 7.73
C PHE A 141 6.27 12.97 7.66
N ALA A 142 6.69 12.00 6.85
CA ALA A 142 8.11 11.72 6.62
C ALA A 142 8.82 12.87 5.91
N LEU A 143 8.16 13.53 4.94
CA LEU A 143 8.69 14.74 4.31
C LEU A 143 8.85 15.87 5.34
N ALA A 144 7.85 16.08 6.19
CA ALA A 144 7.93 17.06 7.27
C ALA A 144 9.09 16.73 8.23
N ALA A 145 9.26 15.46 8.60
CA ALA A 145 10.38 15.01 9.43
C ALA A 145 11.73 15.28 8.75
N GLY A 146 11.86 15.01 7.45
CA GLY A 146 13.06 15.30 6.66
C GLY A 146 13.40 16.79 6.60
N ILE A 147 12.41 17.67 6.43
CA ILE A 147 12.59 19.12 6.49
C ILE A 147 13.09 19.53 7.88
N CYS A 148 12.47 19.01 8.94
CA CYS A 148 12.85 19.34 10.31
C CYS A 148 14.28 18.91 10.63
N HIS A 149 14.67 17.73 10.15
CA HIS A 149 16.04 17.24 10.23
C HIS A 149 17.02 18.16 9.46
N GLY A 150 16.67 18.57 8.24
CA GLY A 150 17.47 19.48 7.42
C GLY A 150 17.65 20.88 8.04
N LEU A 151 16.70 21.33 8.87
CA LEU A 151 16.77 22.58 9.64
C LEU A 151 17.59 22.45 10.94
N GLY A 152 18.09 21.25 11.26
CA GLY A 152 18.89 21.00 12.47
C GLY A 152 18.07 20.82 13.75
N TYR A 153 16.76 20.53 13.64
CA TYR A 153 15.98 20.13 14.81
C TYR A 153 16.40 18.74 15.30
N GLY A 154 16.49 18.58 16.61
CA GLY A 154 16.88 17.31 17.25
C GLY A 154 15.71 16.39 17.56
N ASP A 155 16.03 15.22 18.12
CA ASP A 155 15.11 14.11 18.38
C ASP A 155 13.87 14.49 19.21
N ASN A 156 14.00 15.46 20.13
CA ASN A 156 12.87 15.95 20.92
C ASN A 156 11.75 16.53 20.05
N PHE A 157 12.11 17.32 19.04
CA PHE A 157 11.12 17.88 18.12
C PHE A 157 10.53 16.79 17.22
N GLN A 158 11.36 15.86 16.74
CA GLN A 158 10.90 14.74 15.94
C GLN A 158 9.89 13.87 16.70
N ALA A 159 10.11 13.60 17.98
CA ALA A 159 9.15 12.87 18.82
C ALA A 159 7.80 13.60 18.93
N VAL A 160 7.81 14.93 19.13
CA VAL A 160 6.59 15.74 19.17
C VAL A 160 5.88 15.76 17.81
N LEU A 161 6.64 15.86 16.71
CA LEU A 161 6.08 15.80 15.35
C LEU A 161 5.38 14.47 15.10
N MET A 162 6.02 13.34 15.45
CA MET A 162 5.44 12.01 15.27
C MET A 162 4.20 11.80 16.13
N SER A 163 4.22 12.26 17.38
CA SER A 163 3.06 12.18 18.28
C SER A 163 1.87 12.98 17.78
N ASN A 164 2.09 14.16 17.18
CA ASN A 164 1.02 14.94 16.57
C ASN A 164 0.55 14.34 15.23
N SER A 165 1.47 13.81 14.44
CA SER A 165 1.19 13.18 13.14
C SER A 165 0.24 11.99 13.30
N ILE A 166 0.46 11.12 14.29
CA ILE A 166 -0.43 9.97 14.51
C ILE A 166 -1.84 10.38 14.97
N GLN A 167 -1.96 11.44 15.78
CA GLN A 167 -3.26 11.99 16.18
C GLN A 167 -3.99 12.65 15.00
N GLU A 168 -3.27 13.27 14.07
CA GLU A 168 -3.84 13.81 12.85
C GLU A 168 -4.31 12.70 11.91
N LEU A 169 -3.50 11.64 11.76
CA LEU A 169 -3.87 10.44 11.01
C LEU A 169 -5.17 9.85 11.56
N GLU A 170 -5.29 9.68 12.87
CA GLU A 170 -6.51 9.16 13.53
C GLU A 170 -7.73 10.00 13.17
N ARG A 171 -7.68 11.32 13.39
CA ARG A 171 -8.78 12.24 13.06
C ARG A 171 -9.17 12.20 11.58
N PHE A 172 -8.18 12.12 10.69
CA PHE A 172 -8.43 12.09 9.25
C PHE A 172 -9.09 10.79 8.84
N VAL A 173 -8.53 9.65 9.28
CA VAL A 173 -9.02 8.33 8.91
C VAL A 173 -10.42 8.07 9.48
N ASP A 174 -10.72 8.54 10.68
CA ASP A 174 -12.06 8.45 11.28
C ASP A 174 -13.11 9.30 10.57
N ALA A 175 -12.69 10.38 9.90
CA ALA A 175 -13.60 11.20 9.11
C ALA A 175 -13.97 10.54 7.76
N ILE A 176 -13.11 9.67 7.21
CA ILE A 176 -13.29 9.08 5.87
C ILE A 176 -13.77 7.63 5.89
N SER A 177 -13.59 6.91 6.99
CA SER A 177 -13.93 5.50 7.13
C SER A 177 -14.61 5.28 8.48
N PRO A 178 -15.78 4.64 8.55
CA PRO A 178 -16.45 4.35 9.83
C PRO A 178 -15.87 3.12 10.56
N VAL A 179 -14.90 2.42 9.97
CA VAL A 179 -14.34 1.18 10.51
C VAL A 179 -13.56 1.45 11.80
N HIS A 180 -13.80 0.68 12.85
CA HIS A 180 -13.03 0.82 14.08
C HIS A 180 -11.60 0.26 13.87
N ARG A 181 -10.58 1.08 14.15
CA ARG A 181 -9.19 0.71 13.95
C ARG A 181 -8.32 1.09 15.14
N ASP A 182 -7.19 0.41 15.29
CA ASP A 182 -6.12 0.85 16.20
C ASP A 182 -4.97 1.48 15.38
N VAL A 183 -4.91 2.82 15.39
CA VAL A 183 -3.84 3.57 14.74
C VAL A 183 -2.46 3.31 15.37
N LYS A 184 -2.40 2.71 16.56
CA LYS A 184 -1.14 2.30 17.20
C LYS A 184 -0.60 0.98 16.65
N SER A 185 -1.35 0.29 15.78
CA SER A 185 -0.90 -0.95 15.15
C SER A 185 0.29 -0.73 14.21
N SER A 186 0.96 -1.82 13.84
CA SER A 186 2.12 -1.80 12.95
C SER A 186 1.81 -1.26 11.55
N ALA A 187 0.56 -1.42 11.09
CA ALA A 187 0.10 -0.92 9.80
C ALA A 187 0.13 0.62 9.71
N TYR A 188 -0.05 1.30 10.84
CA TYR A 188 -0.14 2.76 10.92
C TYR A 188 1.09 3.34 11.61
N LEU A 189 1.18 3.20 12.95
CA LEU A 189 2.28 3.75 13.74
C LEU A 189 3.62 3.09 13.39
N GLY A 190 3.64 1.77 13.22
CA GLY A 190 4.87 1.05 12.85
C GLY A 190 5.46 1.55 11.53
N ASP A 191 4.63 1.66 10.50
CA ASP A 191 5.04 2.14 9.19
C ASP A 191 5.42 3.64 9.21
N LEU A 192 4.70 4.47 9.97
CA LEU A 192 5.05 5.88 10.19
C LEU A 192 6.43 6.02 10.83
N LEU A 193 6.70 5.28 11.91
CA LEU A 193 7.98 5.33 12.63
C LEU A 193 9.14 4.88 11.75
N VAL A 194 8.99 3.74 11.05
CA VAL A 194 10.03 3.27 10.12
C VAL A 194 10.28 4.30 9.02
N THR A 195 9.24 4.92 8.47
CA THR A 195 9.39 5.90 7.39
C THR A 195 10.05 7.20 7.89
N ALA A 196 9.65 7.70 9.07
CA ALA A 196 10.11 9.01 9.57
C ALA A 196 11.46 8.97 10.30
N TYR A 197 11.83 7.84 10.92
CA TYR A 197 13.12 7.68 11.59
C TYR A 197 14.19 7.04 10.70
N SER A 198 13.81 6.49 9.54
CA SER A 198 14.82 6.05 8.57
C SER A 198 15.52 7.27 7.99
N PRO A 199 16.87 7.27 7.88
CA PRO A 199 17.55 8.27 7.06
C PRO A 199 16.95 8.22 5.65
N PRO A 200 16.83 9.37 4.95
CA PRO A 200 16.25 9.41 3.62
C PRO A 200 16.94 8.35 2.75
N SER A 201 16.11 7.45 2.19
CA SER A 201 16.58 6.41 1.28
C SER A 201 17.49 7.04 0.23
N PRO A 202 18.62 6.40 -0.14
CA PRO A 202 19.49 6.89 -1.21
C PRO A 202 18.77 7.19 -2.54
N LEU A 203 17.53 6.71 -2.70
CA LEU A 203 16.65 6.95 -3.84
C LEU A 203 16.12 8.38 -3.96
N LEU A 204 16.23 9.23 -2.94
CA LEU A 204 15.91 10.67 -3.03
C LEU A 204 17.09 11.52 -3.54
N LYS A 205 18.16 10.90 -4.06
CA LYS A 205 19.32 11.59 -4.66
C LYS A 205 19.24 11.76 -6.19
N TYR A 206 18.13 11.40 -6.83
CA TYR A 206 17.95 11.61 -8.27
C TYR A 206 16.55 12.11 -8.59
#